data_AF-A0A4Q3DSY7-F1
#
_entry.id   AF-A0A4Q3DSY7-F1
#
_cell.length_a   1.000
_cell.length_b   1.000
_cell.length_c   1.000
_cell.angle_alpha   90.00
_cell.angle_beta   90.00
_cell.angle_gamma   90.00
#
_symmetry.space_group_name_H-M   'P 1'
#
loop_
_entity.id
_entity.type
_entity.pdbx_description
1 polymer ?
#
loop_
_entity_poly.entity_id
_entity_poly.type
_entity_poly.pdbx_seq_one_letter_code
_entity_poly.pdbx_strand_id
1 'polypeptide(L)' 'MVTLIVAVSANNVIGKNNQLIWHLPSDLKHFKQLTTGHAVFM' A
#
# COMPACT_ATOMS: atom_id res chain seq x y z
N MET A 1 -7.03 17.37 -3.05
CA MET A 1 -6.47 16.93 -1.76
C MET A 1 -5.42 15.87 -2.06
N VAL A 2 -4.29 15.89 -1.36
CA VAL A 2 -3.22 14.89 -1.52
C VAL A 2 -3.24 13.98 -0.30
N THR A 3 -3.16 12.67 -0.51
CA THR A 3 -3.26 11.64 0.52
C THR A 3 -2.14 10.63 0.36
N LEU A 4 -1.57 10.17 1.47
CA LEU A 4 -0.61 9.07 1.52
C LEU A 4 -1.35 7.79 1.92
N ILE A 5 -1.12 6.70 1.18
CA ILE A 5 -1.68 5.38 1.46
C ILE A 5 -0.51 4.39 1.48
N VAL A 6 -0.31 3.70 2.60
CA VAL A 6 0.82 2.77 2.79
C VAL A 6 0.44 1.68 3.79
N ALA A 7 0.83 0.44 3.50
CA ALA A 7 0.74 -0.68 4.44
C ALA A 7 2.01 -0.73 5.29
N VAL A 8 1.85 -0.79 6.62
CA VAL A 8 2.94 -0.66 7.58
C VAL A 8 2.85 -1.81 8.60
N SER A 9 3.96 -2.49 8.85
CA SER A 9 4.04 -3.49 9.92
C SER A 9 4.09 -2.85 11.31
N ALA A 10 3.90 -3.65 12.37
CA ALA A 10 3.99 -3.17 13.76
C ALA A 10 5.34 -2.50 14.11
N ASN A 11 6.41 -2.82 13.37
CA ASN A 11 7.74 -2.23 13.50
C ASN A 11 8.07 -1.19 12.42
N ASN A 12 7.05 -0.57 11.81
CA ASN A 12 7.17 0.49 10.79
C ASN A 12 7.85 0.10 9.47
N VAL A 13 7.94 -1.20 9.18
CA VAL A 13 8.50 -1.68 7.91
C VAL A 13 7.40 -1.67 6.85
N ILE A 14 7.74 -1.19 5.65
CA ILE A 14 6.82 -1.11 4.50
C ILE A 14 7.24 -2.03 3.34
N GLY A 15 8.47 -2.56 3.39
CA GLY A 15 9.06 -3.40 2.35
C GLY A 15 10.52 -3.73 2.67
N LYS A 16 11.08 -4.71 1.98
CA LYS A 16 12.49 -5.10 2.07
C LYS A 16 12.97 -5.56 0.69
N ASN A 17 14.19 -5.16 0.31
CA ASN A 17 14.81 -5.56 -0.96
C ASN A 17 13.90 -5.29 -2.19
N ASN A 18 13.27 -4.11 -2.23
CA ASN A 18 12.31 -3.69 -3.28
C ASN A 18 11.08 -4.62 -3.43
N GLN A 19 10.72 -5.36 -2.37
CA GLN A 19 9.58 -6.26 -2.35
C GLN A 19 8.76 -6.05 -1.07
N LEU A 20 7.47 -6.38 -1.16
CA LEU A 20 6.63 -6.51 0.02
C LEU A 20 7.05 -7.76 0.79
N ILE A 21 7.18 -7.63 2.12
CA ILE A 21 7.60 -8.74 3.00
C ILE A 21 6.43 -9.70 3.26
N TRP A 22 5.22 -9.29 2.91
CA TRP A 22 3.99 -10.05 3.10
C TRP A 22 3.23 -10.20 1.79
N HIS A 23 2.42 -11.24 1.73
CA HIS A 23 1.42 -11.42 0.69
C HIS A 23 0.02 -11.30 1.32
N LEU A 24 -0.58 -10.11 1.20
CA LEU A 24 -1.89 -9.79 1.76
C LEU A 24 -2.84 -9.36 0.62
N PRO A 25 -3.54 -10.30 -0.03
CA PRO A 25 -4.47 -9.98 -1.12
C PRO A 25 -5.60 -9.03 -0.71
N SER A 26 -6.01 -9.07 0.56
CA SER A 26 -7.00 -8.14 1.13
C SER A 26 -6.51 -6.70 1.15
N ASP A 27 -5.24 -6.47 1.48
CA ASP A 27 -4.61 -5.15 1.46
C ASP A 27 -4.54 -4.58 0.03
N LEU A 28 -4.13 -5.42 -0.94
CA LEU A 28 -4.13 -5.03 -2.35
C LEU A 28 -5.54 -4.67 -2.86
N LYS A 29 -6.57 -5.43 -2.43
CA LYS A 29 -7.97 -5.12 -2.75
C LYS A 29 -8.40 -3.79 -2.14
N HIS A 30 -8.01 -3.52 -0.90
CA HIS A 30 -8.30 -2.26 -0.22
C HIS A 30 -7.61 -1.07 -0.89
N PHE A 31 -6.31 -1.19 -1.18
CA PHE A 31 -5.55 -0.18 -1.92
C PHE A 31 -6.23 0.14 -3.26
N LYS A 32 -6.62 -0.89 -4.02
CA LYS A 32 -7.35 -0.72 -5.28
C LYS A 32 -8.68 0.01 -5.07
N GLN A 33 -9.46 -0.34 -4.06
CA GLN A 33 -10.74 0.32 -3.78
C GLN A 33 -10.57 1.81 -3.47
N LEU A 34 -9.54 2.17 -2.69
CA LEU A 34 -9.27 3.56 -2.32
C LEU A 34 -8.71 4.40 -3.47
N THR A 35 -7.88 3.80 -4.33
CA THR A 35 -7.17 4.51 -5.39
C THR A 35 -7.90 4.53 -6.73
N THR A 36 -8.87 3.63 -6.95
CA THR A 36 -9.65 3.62 -8.20
C THR A 36 -10.34 4.97 -8.41
N GLY A 37 -10.17 5.55 -9.61
CA GLY A 37 -10.70 6.87 -9.95
C GLY A 37 -9.81 8.05 -9.56
N HIS A 38 -8.65 7.81 -8.94
CA HIS A 38 -7.68 8.83 -8.56
C HIS A 38 -6.35 8.64 -9.28
N ALA A 39 -5.56 9.71 -9.39
CA ALA A 39 -4.18 9.63 -9.84
C ALA A 39 -3.30 9.04 -8.74
N VAL A 40 -2.46 8.07 -9.09
CA VAL A 40 -1.50 7.42 -8.17
C VAL A 40 -0.09 7.80 -8.58
N PHE A 41 0.71 8.24 -7.61
CA PHE A 41 2.14 8.50 -7.75
C PHE A 41 2.88 7.49 -6.88
N MET A 42 3.86 6.76 -7.45
CA MET A 42 4.64 5.68 -6.80
C MET A 42 6.11 6.04 -6.70
#